data_AF-A0A2M6UED3-F1
#
_entry.id   AF-A0A2M6UED3-F1
#
_cell.length_a   1.000
_cell.length_b   1.000
_cell.length_c   1.000
_cell.angle_alpha   90.00
_cell.angle_beta   90.00
_cell.angle_gamma   90.00
#
_symmetry.space_group_name_H-M   'P 1'
#
loop_
_entity.id
_entity.type
_entity.pdbx_description
1 polymer ?
#
loop_
_entity_poly.entity_id
_entity_poly.type
_entity_poly.pdbx_seq_one_letter_code
_entity_poly.pdbx_strand_id
1 'polypeptide(L)' 'MMAHEHRGIEYMVVQTINPPGWKWSFERHGRSPRTGIAVNRAEAVAAVRRAIDILLREQQHQ' A
#
# COMPACT_ATOMS: atom_id res chain seq x y z
N MET A 1 13.62 -8.18 5.33
CA MET A 1 12.41 -7.58 4.74
C MET A 1 12.34 -6.16 5.27
N MET A 2 12.46 -5.11 4.43
CA MET A 2 12.37 -3.74 4.93
C MET A 2 10.90 -3.37 5.04
N ALA A 3 10.40 -3.28 6.27
CA ALA A 3 9.06 -2.76 6.54
C ALA A 3 9.07 -1.25 6.24
N HIS A 4 8.15 -0.81 5.39
CA HIS A 4 7.94 0.60 5.15
C HIS A 4 6.72 1.06 5.94
N GLU A 5 6.74 2.30 6.41
CA GLU A 5 5.66 2.87 7.22
C GLU A 5 5.21 4.22 6.63
N HIS A 6 3.91 4.48 6.76
CA HIS A 6 3.33 5.79 6.47
C HIS A 6 2.13 6.04 7.39
N ARG A 7 2.21 7.08 8.23
CA ARG A 7 1.18 7.50 9.18
C ARG A 7 0.74 6.40 10.16
N GLY A 8 1.70 5.64 10.66
CA GLY A 8 1.49 4.54 11.61
C GLY A 8 1.00 3.24 10.98
N ILE A 9 0.91 3.17 9.64
CA ILE A 9 0.50 1.96 8.92
C ILE A 9 1.71 1.39 8.17
N GLU A 10 2.05 0.14 8.50
CA GLU A 10 3.06 -0.62 7.79
C GLU A 10 2.55 -1.09 6.42
N TYR A 11 3.43 -1.04 5.43
CA TYR A 11 3.14 -1.49 4.09
C TYR A 11 4.34 -2.18 3.44
N MET A 12 4.03 -2.97 2.42
CA MET A 12 5.00 -3.69 1.60
C MET A 12 4.98 -3.16 0.18
N VAL A 13 6.17 -3.12 -0.43
CA VAL A 13 6.36 -2.87 -1.87
C VAL A 13 7.34 -3.92 -2.37
N VAL A 14 6.88 -4.78 -3.28
CA VAL A 14 7.65 -5.90 -3.82
C VAL A 14 7.65 -5.85 -5.34
N GLN A 15 8.81 -6.09 -5.94
CA GLN A 15 8.91 -6.24 -7.40
C GLN A 15 8.31 -7.59 -7.80
N THR A 16 7.48 -7.59 -8.84
CA THR A 16 6.92 -8.79 -9.44
C THR A 16 7.59 -9.05 -10.78
N ILE A 17 7.84 -10.33 -11.08
CA ILE A 17 8.50 -10.75 -12.33
C ILE A 17 7.50 -11.18 -13.42
N ASN A 18 6.29 -11.60 -13.04
CA ASN A 18 5.23 -12.00 -13.97
C ASN A 18 3.82 -11.83 -13.34
N PRO A 19 3.01 -10.84 -13.77
CA PRO A 19 3.38 -9.77 -14.71
C PRO A 19 4.48 -8.87 -14.11
N PRO A 20 5.35 -8.29 -14.96
CA PRO A 20 6.37 -7.36 -14.51
C PRO A 20 5.70 -6.12 -13.90
N GLY A 21 6.18 -5.70 -12.73
CA GLY A 21 5.65 -4.53 -12.05
C GLY A 21 6.06 -4.45 -10.59
N TRP A 22 5.36 -3.60 -9.85
CA TRP A 22 5.57 -3.38 -8.43
C TRP A 22 4.25 -3.54 -7.71
N LYS A 23 4.13 -4.61 -6.95
CA LYS A 23 2.96 -4.86 -6.10
C LYS A 23 3.15 -4.14 -4.77
N TRP A 24 2.11 -3.49 -4.30
CA TRP A 24 2.06 -2.90 -2.97
C TRP A 24 0.88 -3.47 -2.17
N SER A 25 1.03 -3.50 -0.85
CA SER A 25 -0.02 -3.97 0.06
C SER A 25 0.13 -3.39 1.46
N PHE A 26 -1.00 -3.24 2.17
CA PHE A 26 -1.02 -2.96 3.61
C PHE A 26 -2.24 -3.60 4.27
N GLU A 27 -2.07 -3.92 5.56
CA GLU A 27 -3.10 -4.58 6.36
C GLU A 27 -4.19 -3.59 6.82
N ARG A 28 -5.40 -4.11 7.01
CA ARG A 28 -6.53 -3.32 7.52
C ARG A 28 -7.23 -4.11 8.61
N HIS A 29 -7.42 -3.49 9.78
CA HIS A 29 -8.06 -4.18 10.90
C HIS A 29 -9.49 -4.61 10.54
N GLY A 30 -9.79 -5.90 10.69
CA GLY A 30 -11.12 -6.47 10.40
C GLY A 30 -11.53 -6.48 8.92
N ARG A 31 -10.61 -6.22 7.98
CA ARG A 31 -10.88 -6.24 6.53
C ARG A 31 -9.75 -6.95 5.78
N SER A 32 -10.02 -7.36 4.54
CA SER A 32 -8.96 -7.87 3.68
C SER A 32 -7.86 -6.82 3.46
N PRO A 33 -6.59 -7.23 3.27
CA PRO A 33 -5.50 -6.32 2.94
C PRO A 33 -5.85 -5.51 1.70
N ARG A 34 -5.44 -4.24 1.66
CA ARG A 34 -5.58 -3.43 0.45
C ARG A 34 -4.31 -3.56 -0.37
N THR A 35 -4.45 -3.86 -1.66
CA THR A 35 -3.32 -4.12 -2.55
C THR A 35 -3.47 -3.41 -3.89
N GLY A 36 -2.37 -3.20 -4.59
CA GLY A 36 -2.38 -2.75 -5.99
C GLY A 36 -1.06 -3.05 -6.71
N ILE A 37 -1.00 -2.72 -8.00
CA ILE A 37 0.18 -2.89 -8.85
C ILE A 37 0.48 -1.55 -9.52
N ALA A 38 1.76 -1.23 -9.69
CA ALA A 38 2.24 -0.09 -10.48
C ALA A 38 3.38 -0.50 -11.42
N VAL A 39 3.68 0.32 -12.43
CA VAL A 39 4.71 -0.02 -13.43
C VAL A 39 6.13 0.17 -12.88
N ASN A 40 6.32 1.02 -11.87
CA ASN A 40 7.61 1.24 -11.22
C ASN A 40 7.49 1.40 -9.69
N ARG A 41 8.62 1.33 -8.99
CA ARG A 41 8.68 1.38 -7.52
C ARG A 41 8.16 2.71 -6.96
N ALA A 42 8.49 3.83 -7.60
CA ALA A 42 8.12 5.16 -7.12
C ALA A 42 6.61 5.35 -7.15
N GLU A 43 5.95 4.90 -8.22
CA GLU A 43 4.50 4.87 -8.33
C GLU A 43 3.85 3.93 -7.32
N ALA A 44 4.41 2.74 -7.08
CA ALA A 44 3.89 1.83 -6.06
C ALA A 44 3.92 2.47 -4.66
N VAL A 45 5.02 3.16 -4.32
CA VAL A 45 5.16 3.90 -3.06
C VAL A 45 4.19 5.08 -2.98
N ALA A 46 4.01 5.84 -4.06
CA ALA A 46 3.04 6.94 -4.09
C ALA A 46 1.59 6.43 -3.97
N ALA A 47 1.27 5.32 -4.65
CA ALA A 47 -0.05 4.71 -4.65
C ALA A 47 -0.42 4.17 -3.26
N VAL A 48 0.49 3.44 -2.60
CA VAL A 48 0.22 2.90 -1.26
C VAL A 48 0.05 4.00 -0.22
N ARG A 49 0.89 5.05 -0.25
CA ARG A 49 0.74 6.23 0.62
C ARG A 49 -0.60 6.92 0.42
N ARG A 50 -1.01 7.13 -0.83
CA ARG A 50 -2.32 7.70 -1.15
C ARG A 50 -3.47 6.83 -0.65
N ALA A 51 -3.36 5.52 -0.81
CA ALA A 51 -4.37 4.57 -0.35
C ALA A 51 -4.50 4.54 1.18
N ILE A 52 -3.39 4.70 1.90
CA ILE A 52 -3.37 4.87 3.36
C ILE A 52 -4.02 6.20 3.76
N ASP A 53 -3.67 7.30 3.11
CA ASP A 53 -4.26 8.62 3.40
C ASP A 53 -5.79 8.61 3.20
N ILE A 54 -6.28 7.91 2.17
CA ILE A 54 -7.72 7.70 1.94
C ILE A 54 -8.35 6.88 3.07
N LEU A 55 -7.73 5.76 3.47
CA LEU A 55 -8.24 4.95 4.58
C LEU A 55 -8.38 5.76 5.87
N LEU A 56 -7.36 6.55 6.21
CA LEU A 56 -7.37 7.34 7.44
C LEU A 56 -8.46 8.41 7.41
N ARG A 57 -8.73 9.02 6.24
CA ARG A 57 -9.85 9.94 6.06
C ARG A 57 -11.19 9.24 6.21
N GLU A 58 -11.36 8.06 5.60
CA GLU A 58 -12.58 7.26 5.73
C GLU A 58 -12.87 6.92 7.20
N GLN A 59 -11.85 6.56 7.98
CA GLN A 59 -11.99 6.23 9.40
C GLN A 59 -12.35 7.44 10.28
N GLN A 60 -11.93 8.65 9.91
CA GLN A 60 -12.28 9.88 10.62
C GLN A 60 -13.74 10.32 10.43
N HIS A 61 -14.42 9.77 9.40
CA HIS A 61 -15.81 10.08 9.09
C HIS A 61 -16.79 8.96 9.48
N GLN A 62 -16.29 7.90 10.15
CA GLN A 62 -17.12 6.86 10.78
C GLN A 62 -17.27 7.12 12.27
#